data_AF-A0A0A1DL31-F1
#
_entry.id   AF-A0A0A1DL31-F1
#
_cell.length_a   1.000
_cell.length_b   1.000
_cell.length_c   1.000
_cell.angle_alpha   90.00
_cell.angle_beta   90.00
_cell.angle_gamma   90.00
#
_symmetry.space_group_name_H-M   'P 1'
#
loop_
_entity.id
_entity.type
_entity.pdbx_description
1 polymer ?
#
loop_
_entity_poly.entity_id
_entity_poly.type
_entity_poly.pdbx_seq_one_letter_code
_entity_poly.pdbx_strand_id
1 'polypeptide(L)' 'MKGKQYAATSDGMSRVYHYEVTGGARVDYRFNAEYVTAPGEDKHRVVQIISIDLGSH' A
#
# COMPACT_ATOMS: atom_id res chain seq x y z
N MET A 1 -21.63 8.35 0.05
CA MET A 1 -20.21 8.55 0.42
C MET A 1 -19.36 8.18 -0.79
N LYS A 2 -18.69 9.16 -1.41
CA LYS A 2 -17.87 8.92 -2.61
C LYS A 2 -16.54 8.30 -2.13
N GLY A 3 -16.48 6.97 -2.09
CA GLY A 3 -15.25 6.26 -1.75
C GLY A 3 -14.14 6.77 -2.66
N LYS A 4 -13.05 7.31 -2.08
CA LYS A 4 -11.86 7.69 -2.84
C LYS A 4 -11.34 6.41 -3.49
N GLN A 5 -11.65 6.24 -4.76
CA GLN A 5 -11.10 5.18 -5.57
C GLN A 5 -9.64 5.57 -5.81
N TYR A 6 -8.75 5.05 -4.98
CA TYR A 6 -7.31 5.26 -5.16
C TYR A 6 -6.94 4.58 -6.48
N ALA A 7 -6.86 5.34 -7.56
CA ALA A 7 -6.36 4.83 -8.83
C ALA A 7 -4.90 4.40 -8.67
N ALA A 8 -4.40 3.58 -9.59
CA ALA A 8 -2.96 3.31 -9.68
C ALA A 8 -2.21 4.65 -9.73
N THR A 9 -1.21 4.81 -8.87
CA THR A 9 -0.49 6.07 -8.74
C THR A 9 0.58 6.16 -9.83
N SER A 10 0.90 7.37 -10.29
CA SER A 10 1.88 7.60 -11.36
C SER A 10 3.32 7.21 -10.98
N ASP A 11 3.54 6.81 -9.73
CA ASP A 11 4.83 6.38 -9.17
C ASP A 11 5.08 4.87 -9.31
N GLY A 12 4.24 4.15 -10.07
CA GLY A 12 4.35 2.71 -10.28
C GLY A 12 3.87 1.86 -9.12
N MET A 13 3.34 2.47 -8.05
CA MET A 13 2.68 1.73 -6.97
C MET A 13 1.24 1.38 -7.37
N SER A 14 0.75 0.27 -6.84
CA SER A 14 -0.65 -0.10 -6.95
C SER A 14 -1.56 0.95 -6.29
N ARG A 15 -2.87 0.78 -6.50
CA ARG A 15 -3.86 1.36 -5.61
C ARG A 15 -3.59 1.00 -4.14
N VAL A 16 -4.15 1.80 -3.24
CA VAL A 16 -4.17 1.46 -1.81
C VAL A 16 -5.12 0.28 -1.59
N TYR A 17 -4.62 -0.72 -0.87
CA TYR A 17 -5.36 -1.81 -0.30
C TYR A 17 -5.65 -1.50 1.15
N HIS A 18 -6.89 -1.78 1.54
CA HIS A 18 -7.37 -1.67 2.91
C HIS A 18 -7.54 -3.09 3.45
N TYR A 19 -6.82 -3.42 4.52
CA TYR A 19 -6.85 -4.73 5.14
C TYR A 19 -7.19 -4.62 6.63
N GLU A 20 -8.22 -5.36 7.02
CA GLU A 20 -8.62 -5.47 8.42
C GLU A 20 -7.98 -6.71 9.04
N VAL A 21 -7.16 -6.48 10.06
CA VAL A 21 -6.67 -7.52 10.96
C VAL A 21 -7.78 -7.74 11.99
N THR A 22 -8.48 -8.87 11.87
CA THR A 22 -9.63 -9.20 12.71
C THR A 22 -9.37 -8.93 14.19
N GLY A 23 -10.14 -7.99 14.75
CA GLY A 23 -10.11 -7.66 16.18
C GLY A 23 -8.87 -6.92 16.69
N GLY A 24 -7.96 -6.47 15.82
CA GLY A 24 -6.66 -5.94 16.27
C GLY A 24 -6.15 -4.69 15.57
N ALA A 25 -6.39 -4.53 14.26
CA ALA A 25 -5.88 -3.37 13.53
C ALA A 25 -6.53 -3.21 12.15
N ARG A 26 -6.30 -2.06 11.57
CA ARG A 26 -6.46 -1.78 10.15
C ARG A 26 -5.13 -1.34 9.57
N VAL A 27 -4.79 -1.87 8.40
CA VAL A 27 -3.57 -1.52 7.66
C VAL A 27 -3.95 -1.08 6.26
N ASP A 28 -3.55 0.15 5.91
CA ASP A 28 -3.60 0.61 4.53
C ASP A 28 -2.20 0.49 3.90
N TYR A 29 -2.10 -0.22 2.79
CA TYR A 29 -0.82 -0.48 2.12
C TYR A 29 -0.94 -0.45 0.60
N ARG A 30 0.21 -0.35 -0.08
CA ARG A 30 0.31 -0.44 -1.54
C ARG A 30 1.52 -1.27 -1.95
N PHE A 31 1.50 -1.82 -3.15
CA PHE A 31 2.46 -2.79 -3.65
C PHE A 31 3.12 -2.31 -4.95
N ASN A 32 4.38 -2.67 -5.16
CA ASN A 32 5.06 -2.55 -6.45
C ASN A 32 5.93 -3.79 -6.69
N ALA A 33 5.74 -4.45 -7.83
CA ALA A 33 6.47 -5.66 -8.20
C ALA A 33 7.87 -5.38 -8.76
N GLU A 34 8.10 -4.16 -9.25
CA GLU A 34 9.26 -3.74 -10.04
C GLU A 34 9.96 -2.54 -9.42
N TYR A 35 9.94 -2.42 -8.09
CA TYR A 35 10.55 -1.28 -7.42
C TYR A 35 12.07 -1.33 -7.56
N VAL A 36 12.68 -0.16 -7.74
CA VAL A 36 14.12 0.02 -7.85
C VAL A 36 14.53 1.16 -6.94
N THR A 37 15.54 0.95 -6.10
CA THR A 37 16.05 1.92 -5.12
C THR A 37 16.92 2.99 -5.76
N ALA A 38 17.71 2.65 -6.79
CA ALA A 38 18.46 3.59 -7.61
C ALA A 38 18.52 3.14 -9.08
N PRO A 39 18.67 4.07 -10.05
CA PRO A 39 18.80 3.71 -11.46
C PRO A 39 19.91 2.68 -11.69
N GLY A 40 19.57 1.56 -12.33
CA GLY A 40 20.53 0.48 -12.64
C GLY A 40 20.58 -0.67 -11.63
N GLU A 41 19.83 -0.59 -10.52
CA GLU A 41 19.73 -1.68 -9.55
C GLU A 41 18.63 -2.70 -9.90
N ASP A 42 18.64 -3.83 -9.19
CA ASP A 42 17.70 -4.92 -9.41
C ASP A 42 16.28 -4.56 -8.97
N LYS A 43 15.32 -4.89 -9.84
CA LYS A 43 13.90 -4.83 -9.54
C LYS A 43 13.55 -5.81 -8.41
N HIS A 44 12.84 -5.33 -7.41
CA HIS A 44 12.35 -6.16 -6.33
C HIS A 44 10.93 -5.77 -5.90
N ARG A 45 10.25 -6.74 -5.29
CA ARG A 45 8.88 -6.60 -4.83
C ARG A 45 8.86 -5.88 -3.50
N VAL A 46 8.09 -4.81 -3.39
CA VAL A 46 7.94 -4.03 -2.15
C VAL A 46 6.48 -3.82 -1.77
N VAL A 47 6.25 -3.73 -0.47
CA VAL A 47 5.00 -3.26 0.12
C VAL A 47 5.31 -1.99 0.88
N GLN A 48 4.57 -0.92 0.61
CA GLN A 48 4.64 0.30 1.40
C GLN A 48 3.41 0.39 2.29
N ILE A 49 3.66 0.47 3.60
CA ILE A 49 2.64 0.74 4.59
C ILE A 49 2.37 2.25 4.61
N ILE A 50 1.11 2.64 4.49
CA ILE A 50 0.66 4.04 4.49
C ILE A 50 0.15 4.40 5.87
N SER A 51 -0.68 3.53 6.46
CA SER A 51 -1.25 3.72 7.77
C SER A 51 -1.36 2.39 8.51
N ILE A 52 -1.23 2.45 9.83
CA ILE A 52 -1.65 1.40 10.75
C ILE A 52 -2.53 2.08 11.79
N ASP A 53 -3.76 1.59 11.90
CA ASP A 53 -4.74 2.04 12.88
C ASP A 53 -5.01 0.88 13.83
N LEU A 54 -4.65 1.08 15.10
CA LEU A 54 -4.82 0.08 16.16
C LEU A 54 -6.11 0.28 16.96
N GLY A 55 -6.97 1.21 16.52
CA GLY A 55 -8.26 1.43 17.16
C GLY A 55 -9.12 0.17 17.03
N SER A 56 -9.57 -0.36 18.18
CA SER A 56 -10.65 -1.35 18.21
C SER A 56 -11.96 -0.64 17.92
N HIS A 57 -12.73 -1.14 16.96
CA HIS A 57 -14.16 -0.85 16.89
C HIS A 57 -14.90 -1.51 18.05
#